data_AF-A0A084JIT8-F1
#
_entry.id   AF-A0A084JIT8-F1
#
_cell.length_a   1.000
_cell.length_b   1.000
_cell.length_c   1.000
_cell.angle_alpha   90.00
_cell.angle_beta   90.00
_cell.angle_gamma   90.00
#
_symmetry.space_group_name_H-M   'P 1'
#
loop_
_entity.id
_entity.type
_entity.pdbx_description
1 polymer ?
#
loop_
_entity_poly.entity_id
_entity_poly.type
_entity_poly.pdbx_seq_one_letter_code
_entity_poly.pdbx_strand_id
1 'polypeptide(L)'
;MLVSKNKGITLLETIISMLIISTILIGALTFYSVMGRCEEEEQKEMKATFQIDAVKKLILCNMDYGDIKEDIVGKIRFINTSDLSEEAIGSINIKYIIKDEVKQYPIIILTGTEETGKEIIKIEVLYRFQDGKEINYVFYKGNYEKS
;
A
#
# COMPACT_ATOMS: atom_id res chain seq x y z
N MET A 1 -70.85 17.13 16.73
CA MET A 1 -70.47 15.70 16.67
C MET A 1 -70.01 15.43 15.24
N LEU A 2 -68.69 15.37 15.02
CA LEU A 2 -67.94 14.14 14.67
C LEU A 2 -68.44 13.54 13.34
N VAL A 3 -67.64 13.39 12.29
CA VAL A 3 -66.30 12.81 12.24
C VAL A 3 -65.60 13.31 10.96
N SER A 4 -64.42 13.91 11.08
CA SER A 4 -63.48 14.03 9.96
C SER A 4 -63.16 12.61 9.47
N LYS A 5 -63.55 12.25 8.23
CA LYS A 5 -63.18 10.98 7.61
C LYS A 5 -61.65 10.89 7.61
N ASN A 6 -61.07 10.14 8.55
CA ASN A 6 -59.71 9.65 8.43
C ASN A 6 -59.66 8.83 7.14
N LYS A 7 -59.04 9.38 6.10
CA LYS A 7 -58.61 8.57 4.95
C LYS A 7 -57.51 7.67 5.48
N GLY A 8 -57.89 6.47 5.92
CA GLY A 8 -56.93 5.44 6.32
C GLY A 8 -56.02 5.13 5.14
N ILE A 9 -54.72 4.95 5.43
CA ILE A 9 -53.73 4.53 4.44
C ILE A 9 -54.23 3.20 3.84
N THR A 10 -54.33 3.14 2.53
CA THR A 10 -54.72 1.90 1.85
C THR A 10 -53.60 0.87 1.96
N LEU A 11 -53.95 -0.42 2.01
CA LEU A 11 -52.99 -1.53 2.04
C LEU A 11 -51.92 -1.41 0.93
N LEU A 12 -52.34 -0.92 -0.25
CA LEU A 12 -51.46 -0.65 -1.38
C LEU A 12 -50.41 0.44 -1.09
N GLU A 13 -50.82 1.56 -0.50
CA GLU A 13 -49.90 2.65 -0.10
C GLU A 13 -48.91 2.18 0.97
N THR A 14 -49.33 1.27 1.85
CA THR A 14 -48.44 0.69 2.87
C THR A 14 -47.38 -0.22 2.24
N ILE A 15 -47.77 -1.06 1.27
CA ILE A 15 -46.84 -1.94 0.53
C ILE A 15 -45.85 -1.12 -0.29
N ILE A 16 -46.32 -0.09 -1.01
CA ILE A 16 -45.45 0.81 -1.77
C ILE A 16 -44.46 1.53 -0.85
N SER A 17 -44.93 2.02 0.30
CA SER A 17 -44.06 2.67 1.29
C SER A 17 -42.99 1.72 1.83
N MET A 18 -43.34 0.46 2.13
CA MET A 18 -42.38 -0.56 2.56
C MET A 18 -41.32 -0.85 1.49
N LEU A 19 -41.72 -0.93 0.21
CA LEU A 19 -40.79 -1.15 -0.91
C LEU A 19 -39.82 0.02 -1.13
N ILE A 20 -40.30 1.26 -0.96
CA ILE A 20 -39.46 2.45 -1.04
C ILE A 20 -38.44 2.43 0.10
N ILE A 21 -38.89 2.19 1.33
CA ILE A 21 -38.03 2.13 2.52
C ILE A 21 -36.98 1.01 2.38
N SER A 22 -37.38 -0.18 1.91
CA SER A 22 -36.43 -1.29 1.71
C SER A 22 -35.36 -0.97 0.67
N THR A 23 -35.73 -0.28 -0.42
CA THR A 23 -34.78 0.11 -1.47
C THR A 23 -33.77 1.14 -0.95
N ILE A 24 -34.24 2.12 -0.17
CA ILE A 24 -33.37 3.13 0.48
C ILE A 24 -32.41 2.46 1.47
N LEU A 25 -32.90 1.53 2.30
CA LEU A 25 -32.09 0.79 3.26
C LEU A 25 -31.00 -0.04 2.58
N ILE A 26 -31.36 -0.76 1.50
CA ILE A 26 -30.37 -1.52 0.72
C ILE A 26 -29.32 -0.56 0.16
N GLY A 27 -29.72 0.53 -0.49
CA GLY A 27 -28.80 1.50 -1.07
C GLY A 27 -27.84 2.13 -0.05
N ALA A 28 -28.34 2.47 1.14
CA ALA A 28 -27.51 2.99 2.23
C ALA A 28 -26.50 1.94 2.72
N LEU A 29 -26.92 0.69 2.91
CA LEU A 29 -26.03 -0.39 3.35
C LEU A 29 -24.92 -0.67 2.32
N THR A 30 -25.24 -0.74 1.03
CA THR A 30 -24.22 -0.90 -0.02
C THR A 30 -23.26 0.29 -0.04
N PHE A 31 -23.76 1.52 0.10
CA PHE A 31 -22.91 2.70 0.13
C PHE A 31 -21.89 2.67 1.27
N TYR A 32 -22.33 2.43 2.51
CA TYR A 32 -21.42 2.34 3.65
C TYR A 32 -20.44 1.17 3.53
N SER A 33 -20.88 0.03 2.99
CA SER A 33 -20.01 -1.12 2.74
C SER A 33 -18.93 -0.80 1.71
N VAL A 34 -19.28 -0.13 0.61
CA VAL A 34 -18.32 0.30 -0.42
C VAL A 34 -17.36 1.36 0.13
N MET A 35 -17.88 2.34 0.87
CA MET A 35 -17.07 3.40 1.46
C MET A 35 -16.03 2.83 2.44
N GLY A 36 -16.44 1.92 3.33
CA GLY A 36 -15.51 1.27 4.26
C GLY A 36 -14.43 0.45 3.54
N ARG A 37 -14.77 -0.20 2.42
CA ARG A 37 -13.78 -0.92 1.60
C ARG A 37 -12.80 0.04 0.92
N CYS A 38 -13.27 1.18 0.40
CA CYS A 38 -12.41 2.22 -0.14
C CYS A 38 -11.42 2.74 0.91
N GLU A 39 -11.90 3.08 2.10
CA GLU A 39 -11.04 3.58 3.19
C GLU A 39 -9.98 2.54 3.59
N GLU A 40 -10.34 1.26 3.68
CA GLU A 40 -9.40 0.19 3.99
C GLU A 40 -8.33 0.00 2.89
N GLU A 41 -8.73 0.10 1.62
CA GLU A 41 -7.80 0.03 0.48
C GLU A 41 -6.85 1.23 0.46
N GLU A 42 -7.35 2.45 0.69
CA GLU A 42 -6.52 3.65 0.80
C GLU A 42 -5.51 3.55 1.94
N GLN A 43 -5.92 3.05 3.11
CA GLN A 43 -5.01 2.83 4.24
C GLN A 43 -3.91 1.81 3.90
N LYS A 44 -4.24 0.74 3.17
CA LYS A 44 -3.25 -0.27 2.73
C LYS A 44 -2.24 0.34 1.76
N GLU A 45 -2.69 1.15 0.81
CA GLU A 45 -1.80 1.85 -0.12
C GLU A 45 -0.91 2.88 0.57
N MET A 46 -1.46 3.63 1.53
CA MET A 46 -0.70 4.61 2.31
C MET A 46 0.41 3.92 3.12
N LYS A 47 0.08 2.80 3.78
CA LYS A 47 1.07 1.99 4.52
C LYS A 47 2.18 1.47 3.60
N ALA A 48 1.83 0.92 2.45
CA ALA A 48 2.82 0.41 1.50
C ALA A 48 3.74 1.53 1.00
N THR A 49 3.19 2.70 0.68
CA THR A 49 3.96 3.87 0.26
C THR A 49 4.92 4.34 1.35
N PHE A 50 4.47 4.38 2.59
CA PHE A 50 5.32 4.71 3.74
C PHE A 50 6.49 3.73 3.90
N GLN A 51 6.23 2.42 3.79
CA GLN A 51 7.28 1.41 3.92
C GLN A 51 8.27 1.44 2.76
N ILE A 52 7.83 1.74 1.53
CA ILE A 52 8.72 1.99 0.39
C ILE A 52 9.62 3.20 0.65
N ASP A 53 9.06 4.32 1.12
CA ASP A 53 9.85 5.53 1.42
C ASP A 53 10.85 5.28 2.57
N ALA A 54 10.46 4.49 3.57
CA ALA A 54 11.36 4.04 4.62
C ALA A 54 12.54 3.24 4.05
N VAL A 55 12.29 2.27 3.18
CA VAL A 55 13.34 1.49 2.53
C VAL A 55 14.26 2.38 1.70
N LYS A 56 13.70 3.30 0.90
CA LYS A 56 14.48 4.28 0.15
C LYS A 56 15.41 5.08 1.07
N LYS A 57 14.89 5.65 2.15
CA LYS A 57 15.68 6.42 3.12
C LYS A 57 16.78 5.58 3.74
N LEU A 58 16.45 4.36 4.16
CA LEU A 58 17.40 3.42 4.75
C LEU A 58 18.52 3.05 3.77
N ILE A 59 18.23 2.79 2.49
CA ILE A 59 19.26 2.54 1.48
C ILE A 59 20.14 3.79 1.30
N LEU A 60 19.52 4.96 1.14
CA LEU A 60 20.26 6.19 0.87
C LEU A 60 21.17 6.62 2.03
N CYS A 61 20.76 6.36 3.27
CA CYS A 61 21.48 6.75 4.48
C CYS A 61 22.47 5.69 4.99
N ASN A 62 22.20 4.40 4.78
CA ASN A 62 22.98 3.31 5.40
C ASN A 62 23.81 2.50 4.39
N MET A 63 23.69 2.77 3.09
CA MET A 63 24.47 2.10 2.06
C MET A 63 25.15 3.12 1.14
N ASP A 64 26.45 2.91 0.96
CA ASP A 64 27.24 3.67 0.00
C ASP A 64 27.08 3.09 -1.41
N TYR A 65 27.61 3.80 -2.42
CA TYR A 65 27.51 3.35 -3.81
C TYR A 65 28.08 1.94 -4.00
N GLY A 66 29.23 1.66 -3.40
CA GLY A 66 29.88 0.34 -3.46
C GLY A 66 29.02 -0.77 -2.85
N ASP A 67 28.41 -0.52 -1.69
CA ASP A 67 27.53 -1.48 -1.02
C ASP A 67 26.30 -1.81 -1.89
N ILE A 68 25.66 -0.79 -2.46
CA ILE A 68 24.49 -0.98 -3.33
C ILE A 68 24.89 -1.78 -4.57
N LYS A 69 26.06 -1.48 -5.13
CA LYS A 69 26.60 -2.19 -6.30
C LYS A 69 26.85 -3.67 -5.99
N GLU A 70 27.39 -3.97 -4.82
CA GLU A 70 27.67 -5.34 -4.42
C GLU A 70 26.40 -6.11 -4.06
N ASP A 71 25.51 -5.51 -3.27
CA ASP A 71 24.39 -6.24 -2.65
C ASP A 71 23.11 -6.26 -3.48
N ILE A 72 22.87 -5.24 -4.32
CA ILE A 72 21.59 -5.04 -5.01
C ILE A 72 21.71 -5.16 -6.53
N VAL A 73 22.80 -4.68 -7.14
CA VAL A 73 22.92 -4.68 -8.61
C VAL A 73 23.00 -6.11 -9.17
N GLY A 74 22.15 -6.40 -10.17
CA GLY A 74 22.08 -7.72 -10.80
C GLY A 74 21.51 -8.83 -9.91
N LYS A 75 21.01 -8.47 -8.72
CA LYS A 75 20.42 -9.38 -7.73
C LYS A 75 18.97 -9.01 -7.48
N ILE A 76 18.18 -10.01 -7.11
CA ILE A 76 16.85 -9.81 -6.52
C ILE A 76 17.01 -9.97 -5.02
N ARG A 77 16.52 -8.98 -4.28
CA ARG A 77 16.62 -8.90 -2.83
C ARG A 77 15.24 -8.70 -2.23
N PHE A 78 15.06 -9.18 -1.01
CA PHE A 78 13.76 -9.18 -0.36
C PHE A 78 13.85 -8.59 1.05
N ILE A 79 12.81 -7.88 1.46
CA ILE A 79 12.64 -7.38 2.83
C ILE A 79 11.25 -7.80 3.30
N ASN A 80 11.17 -8.33 4.52
CA ASN A 80 9.89 -8.59 5.16
C ASN A 80 9.32 -7.27 5.68
N THR A 81 8.06 -7.00 5.39
CA THR A 81 7.37 -5.78 5.84
C THR A 81 7.24 -5.71 7.35
N SER A 82 7.31 -6.85 8.07
CA SER A 82 7.38 -6.89 9.54
C SER A 82 8.66 -6.27 10.09
N ASP A 83 9.75 -6.30 9.32
CA ASP A 83 11.04 -5.75 9.72
C ASP A 83 11.06 -4.22 9.57
N LEU A 84 9.99 -3.61 9.04
CA LEU A 84 9.84 -2.18 8.78
C LEU A 84 8.69 -1.55 9.58
N SER A 85 8.60 -1.87 10.87
CA SER A 85 7.67 -1.18 11.77
C SER A 85 8.12 0.27 12.00
N GLU A 86 7.16 1.17 12.23
CA GLU A 86 7.44 2.60 12.47
C GLU A 86 8.44 2.84 13.61
N GLU A 87 8.38 2.02 14.65
CA GLU A 87 9.28 2.08 15.81
C GLU A 87 10.72 1.68 15.48
N ALA A 88 10.91 0.81 14.49
CA ALA A 88 12.20 0.20 14.19
C ALA A 88 12.97 0.93 13.06
N ILE A 89 12.25 1.58 12.13
CA ILE A 89 12.84 2.24 10.94
C ILE A 89 13.93 3.25 11.30
N GLY A 90 13.83 3.95 12.43
CA GLY A 90 14.82 4.95 12.84
C GLY A 90 16.17 4.39 13.29
N SER A 91 16.28 3.08 13.54
CA SER A 91 17.48 2.45 14.13
C SER A 91 18.00 1.23 13.36
N ILE A 92 17.25 0.77 12.36
CA ILE A 92 17.61 -0.41 11.58
C ILE A 92 18.72 -0.08 10.58
N ASN A 93 19.72 -0.97 10.52
CA ASN A 93 20.60 -1.05 9.36
C ASN A 93 19.97 -1.99 8.32
N ILE A 94 19.78 -1.48 7.10
CA ILE A 94 19.08 -2.19 6.04
C ILE A 94 19.79 -3.48 5.60
N LYS A 95 21.12 -3.55 5.75
CA LYS A 95 21.90 -4.75 5.42
C LYS A 95 21.47 -5.98 6.23
N TYR A 96 20.92 -5.79 7.43
CA TYR A 96 20.46 -6.92 8.27
C TYR A 96 19.07 -7.44 7.92
N ILE A 97 18.27 -6.66 7.21
CA ILE A 97 16.89 -7.03 6.87
C ILE A 97 16.74 -7.44 5.41
N ILE A 98 17.73 -7.11 4.56
CA ILE A 98 17.84 -7.62 3.20
C ILE A 98 18.13 -9.13 3.24
N LYS A 99 17.31 -9.88 2.51
CA LYS A 99 17.33 -11.35 2.44
C LYS A 99 17.36 -11.81 0.97
N ASP A 100 17.91 -12.99 0.73
CA ASP A 100 17.93 -13.62 -0.61
C ASP A 100 16.57 -14.22 -0.99
N GLU A 101 15.77 -14.63 0.00
CA GLU A 101 14.40 -15.12 -0.17
C GLU A 101 13.55 -14.79 1.05
N VAL A 102 12.28 -14.47 0.82
CA VAL A 102 11.26 -14.34 1.87
C VAL A 102 9.96 -15.00 1.38
N LYS A 103 9.29 -15.75 2.25
CA LYS A 103 8.05 -16.50 1.93
C LYS A 103 6.77 -15.84 2.46
N GLN A 104 6.90 -14.69 3.12
CA GLN A 104 5.80 -14.00 3.77
C GLN A 104 5.37 -12.77 2.99
N TYR A 105 4.06 -12.63 2.80
CA TYR A 105 3.43 -11.44 2.26
C TYR A 105 2.83 -10.58 3.38
N PRO A 106 2.71 -9.26 3.19
CA PRO A 106 3.28 -8.49 2.07
C PRO A 106 4.80 -8.42 2.14
N ILE A 107 5.44 -8.26 0.99
CA ILE A 107 6.89 -8.34 0.81
C ILE A 107 7.40 -7.14 0.02
N ILE A 108 8.61 -6.69 0.31
CA ILE A 108 9.32 -5.70 -0.51
C ILE A 108 10.40 -6.42 -1.30
N ILE A 109 10.45 -6.14 -2.59
CA ILE A 109 11.42 -6.66 -3.55
C ILE A 109 12.29 -5.49 -4.00
N LEU A 110 13.59 -5.70 -3.96
CA LEU A 110 14.62 -4.74 -4.33
C LEU A 110 15.41 -5.29 -5.52
N THR A 111 15.56 -4.46 -6.54
CA THR A 111 16.40 -4.74 -7.70
C THR A 111 17.23 -3.52 -8.06
N GLY A 112 18.42 -3.74 -8.62
CA GLY A 112 19.34 -2.68 -8.98
C GLY A 112 19.94 -2.89 -10.36
N THR A 113 20.11 -1.79 -11.09
CA THR A 113 20.77 -1.75 -12.40
C THR A 113 21.72 -0.56 -12.46
N GLU A 114 22.95 -0.78 -12.88
CA GLU A 114 23.91 0.29 -13.14
C GLU A 114 23.67 0.89 -14.52
N GLU A 115 23.54 2.21 -14.62
CA GLU A 115 23.41 2.88 -15.92
C GLU A 115 24.75 2.88 -16.65
N THR A 116 24.82 2.23 -17.82
CA THR A 116 26.05 2.18 -18.62
C THR A 116 26.56 3.58 -18.95
N GLY A 117 27.81 3.87 -18.57
CA GLY A 117 28.48 5.14 -18.87
C GLY A 117 28.16 6.28 -17.91
N LYS A 118 27.37 6.06 -16.86
CA LYS A 118 27.18 7.00 -15.75
C LYS A 118 27.41 6.23 -14.45
N GLU A 119 28.21 6.73 -13.52
CA GLU A 119 28.36 6.08 -12.21
C GLU A 119 27.09 6.31 -11.35
N ILE A 120 25.95 5.76 -11.82
CA ILE A 120 24.61 5.89 -11.26
C ILE A 120 23.97 4.50 -11.23
N ILE A 121 23.41 4.15 -10.08
CA ILE A 121 22.61 2.93 -9.92
C ILE A 121 21.15 3.33 -9.82
N LYS A 122 20.33 2.77 -10.72
CA LYS A 122 18.87 2.77 -10.65
C LYS A 122 18.42 1.63 -9.75
N ILE A 123 17.65 1.97 -8.72
CA ILE A 123 17.15 1.03 -7.71
C ILE A 123 15.62 1.03 -7.81
N GLU A 124 15.04 -0.15 -7.96
CA GLU A 124 13.59 -0.35 -7.99
C GLU A 124 13.16 -1.04 -6.69
N VAL A 125 12.13 -0.48 -6.06
CA VAL A 125 11.52 -0.97 -4.82
C VAL A 125 10.09 -1.31 -5.11
N LEU A 126 9.76 -2.59 -5.06
CA LEU A 126 8.43 -3.10 -5.33
C LEU A 126 7.83 -3.68 -4.06
N TYR A 127 6.69 -3.13 -3.65
CA TYR A 127 5.87 -3.67 -2.57
C TYR A 127 4.80 -4.57 -3.17
N ARG A 128 4.79 -5.86 -2.82
CA ARG A 128 3.80 -6.83 -3.28
C ARG A 128 2.88 -7.26 -2.15
N PHE A 129 1.59 -7.05 -2.36
CA PHE A 129 0.51 -7.48 -1.47
C PHE A 129 0.23 -8.98 -1.62
N GLN A 130 -0.49 -9.56 -0.65
CA GLN A 130 -0.85 -10.98 -0.67
C GLN A 130 -1.80 -11.34 -1.83
N ASP A 131 -2.63 -10.39 -2.27
CA ASP A 131 -3.54 -10.52 -3.41
C ASP A 131 -2.84 -10.36 -4.77
N GLY A 132 -1.52 -10.11 -4.78
CA GLY A 132 -0.72 -9.91 -5.98
C GLY A 132 -0.69 -8.48 -6.51
N LYS A 133 -1.39 -7.53 -5.87
CA LYS A 133 -1.25 -6.11 -6.21
C LYS A 133 0.19 -5.65 -5.93
N GLU A 134 0.68 -4.71 -6.72
CA GLU A 134 2.04 -4.19 -6.60
C GLU A 134 2.07 -2.67 -6.61
N ILE A 135 2.94 -2.09 -5.79
CA ILE A 135 3.31 -0.67 -5.84
C ILE A 135 4.80 -0.61 -6.08
N ASN A 136 5.22 0.05 -7.16
CA ASN A 136 6.62 0.17 -7.55
C ASN A 136 7.09 1.62 -7.40
N TYR A 137 8.30 1.79 -6.89
CA TYR A 137 8.99 3.06 -6.81
C TYR A 137 10.44 2.93 -7.26
N VAL A 138 10.91 3.90 -8.01
CA VAL A 138 12.28 3.93 -8.54
C VAL A 138 13.02 5.15 -8.02
N PHE A 139 14.26 4.95 -7.60
CA PHE A 139 15.17 6.05 -7.28
C PHE A 139 16.59 5.74 -7.74
N TYR A 140 17.46 6.74 -7.67
CA TYR A 140 18.83 6.67 -8.20
C TYR A 140 19.83 7.05 -7.11
N LYS A 141 20.97 6.34 -7.08
CA LYS A 141 22.15 6.68 -6.29
C LYS A 141 23.33 6.91 -7.23
N GLY A 142 23.86 8.13 -7.25
CA GLY A 142 25.12 8.45 -7.93
C GLY A 142 26.34 8.19 -7.06
N ASN A 143 27.49 7.96 -7.70
CA ASN A 143 28.80 7.96 -7.05
C ASN A 143 29.37 9.38 -6.98
N TYR A 144 29.00 10.13 -5.95
CA TYR A 144 29.41 11.53 -5.81
C TYR A 144 30.81 11.72 -5.21
N GLU A 145 31.46 10.65 -4.74
CA GLU A 145 32.79 10.71 -4.11
C GLU A 145 33.95 10.81 -5.11
N LYS A 146 33.71 10.51 -6.39
CA LYS A 146 34.70 10.65 -7.46
C LYS A 146 34.57 11.95 -8.28
N SER A 147 33.68 12.86 -7.86
CA SER A 147 33.42 14.14 -8.54
C SER A 147 34.30 15.28 -8.02
#